data_AF-A0A8S0SFZ1-F1
#
_entry.id   AF-A0A8S0SFZ1-F1
#
_cell.length_a   1.000
_cell.length_b   1.000
_cell.length_c   1.000
_cell.angle_alpha   90.00
_cell.angle_beta   90.00
_cell.angle_gamma   90.00
#
_symmetry.space_group_name_H-M   'P 1'
#
loop_
_entity.id
_entity.type
_entity.pdbx_description
1 polymer ?
#
loop_
_entity_poly.entity_id
_entity_poly.type
_entity_poly.pdbx_seq_one_letter_code
_entity_poly.pdbx_strand_id
1 'polypeptide(L)'
;MEHVNVESGKEVSIKELVELVKEVVGYEGEIVRDSTKLDGTPRKLMDSSKLAGLGWEPKVSLKDGLIDTYRRYLEKVSNEQ
;
A
#
# COMPACT_ATOMS: atom_id res chain seq x y z
N MET A 1 -20.19 -22.71 1.90
CA MET A 1 -19.70 -21.36 2.20
C MET A 1 -18.86 -20.92 1.02
N GLU A 2 -19.13 -19.75 0.48
CA GLU A 2 -18.36 -19.18 -0.63
C GLU A 2 -17.41 -18.11 -0.07
N HIS A 3 -16.22 -17.99 -0.64
CA HIS A 3 -15.28 -16.93 -0.25
C HIS A 3 -15.76 -15.54 -0.69
N VAL A 4 -15.20 -14.50 -0.08
CA VAL A 4 -15.43 -13.09 -0.42
C VAL A 4 -14.08 -12.39 -0.50
N ASN A 5 -13.80 -11.70 -1.59
CA ASN A 5 -12.57 -10.91 -1.74
C ASN A 5 -12.68 -9.64 -0.89
N VAL A 6 -11.61 -9.32 -0.16
CA VAL A 6 -11.48 -8.09 0.64
C VAL A 6 -10.35 -7.26 0.07
N GLU A 7 -10.68 -6.12 -0.52
CA GLU A 7 -9.72 -5.18 -1.10
C GLU A 7 -10.32 -3.77 -1.08
N SER A 8 -9.48 -2.76 -1.36
CA SER A 8 -9.89 -1.36 -1.33
C SER A 8 -10.62 -0.89 -2.59
N GLY A 9 -10.61 -1.68 -3.67
CA GLY A 9 -11.06 -1.28 -5.01
C GLY A 9 -10.21 -0.17 -5.64
N LYS A 10 -9.08 0.21 -5.02
CA LYS A 10 -8.17 1.26 -5.50
C LYS A 10 -6.84 0.64 -5.91
N GLU A 11 -6.36 1.03 -7.08
CA GLU A 11 -5.06 0.62 -7.61
C GLU A 11 -4.01 1.70 -7.39
N VAL A 12 -2.75 1.29 -7.32
CA VAL A 12 -1.58 2.16 -7.27
C VAL A 12 -0.47 1.50 -8.08
N SER A 13 0.25 2.28 -8.89
CA SER A 13 1.45 1.78 -9.55
C SER A 13 2.59 1.61 -8.55
N ILE A 14 3.57 0.79 -8.88
CA ILE A 14 4.79 0.66 -8.07
C ILE A 14 5.50 2.02 -7.92
N LYS A 15 5.51 2.84 -8.98
CA LYS A 15 6.11 4.17 -8.92
C LYS A 15 5.43 5.06 -7.88
N GLU A 16 4.11 5.16 -7.93
CA GLU A 16 3.34 5.97 -6.98
C GLU A 16 3.49 5.46 -5.55
N LEU A 17 3.49 4.14 -5.34
CA LEU A 17 3.72 3.55 -4.02
C LEU A 17 5.08 3.94 -3.45
N VAL A 18 6.15 3.85 -4.26
CA VAL A 18 7.51 4.19 -3.81
C VAL A 18 7.62 5.69 -3.49
N GLU A 19 7.01 6.57 -4.27
CA GLU A 19 6.97 8.01 -3.97
C GLU A 19 6.20 8.30 -2.68
N LEU A 20 5.06 7.62 -2.44
CA LEU A 20 4.31 7.74 -1.17
C LEU A 20 5.15 7.29 0.03
N VAL A 21 5.87 6.17 -0.10
CA VAL A 21 6.76 5.69 0.96
C VAL A 21 7.87 6.69 1.20
N LYS A 22 8.52 7.21 0.15
CA LYS A 22 9.56 8.24 0.24
C LYS A 22 9.07 9.47 1.01
N GLU A 23 7.88 9.97 0.67
CA GLU A 23 7.25 11.10 1.37
C GLU A 23 7.03 10.77 2.86
N VAL A 24 6.42 9.62 3.16
CA VAL A 24 6.05 9.23 4.53
C VAL A 24 7.27 9.04 5.43
N VAL A 25 8.37 8.49 4.93
CA VAL A 25 9.58 8.26 5.72
C VAL A 25 10.54 9.46 5.74
N GLY A 26 10.22 10.54 5.00
CA GLY A 26 11.08 11.71 4.89
C GLY A 26 12.40 11.46 4.15
N TYR A 27 12.40 10.56 3.16
CA TYR A 27 13.62 10.28 2.37
C TYR A 27 13.84 11.39 1.33
N GLU A 28 14.98 12.07 1.41
CA GLU A 28 15.31 13.19 0.50
C GLU A 28 16.13 12.76 -0.73
N GLY A 29 16.61 11.52 -0.77
CA GLY A 29 17.44 11.02 -1.87
C GLY A 29 16.65 10.69 -3.15
N GLU A 30 17.38 10.26 -4.18
CA GLU A 30 16.80 9.85 -5.46
C GLU A 30 16.30 8.40 -5.43
N ILE A 31 15.18 8.14 -6.11
CA ILE A 31 14.68 6.80 -6.39
C ILE A 31 15.12 6.42 -7.80
N VAL A 32 16.00 5.44 -7.92
CA VAL A 32 16.49 4.95 -9.21
C VAL A 32 15.79 3.64 -9.54
N ARG A 33 15.14 3.59 -10.70
CA ARG A 33 14.55 2.36 -11.25
C ARG A 33 15.54 1.70 -12.21
N ASP A 34 15.90 0.45 -11.92
CA ASP A 34 16.68 -0.39 -12.82
C ASP A 34 15.76 -1.05 -13.86
N SER A 35 15.70 -0.49 -15.06
CA SER A 35 14.89 -1.01 -16.17
C SER A 35 15.47 -2.29 -16.82
N THR A 36 16.64 -2.76 -16.39
CA THR A 36 17.18 -4.06 -16.86
C THR A 36 16.49 -5.24 -16.18
N LYS A 37 15.75 -4.99 -15.10
CA LYS A 37 14.97 -6.01 -14.39
C LYS A 37 13.58 -6.15 -15.00
N LEU A 38 13.10 -7.40 -15.06
CA LEU A 38 11.78 -7.70 -15.56
C LEU A 38 10.71 -7.24 -14.57
N ASP A 39 9.69 -6.57 -15.08
CA ASP A 39 8.48 -6.28 -14.31
C ASP A 39 7.65 -7.56 -14.09
N GLY A 40 6.88 -7.57 -13.00
CA GLY A 40 5.87 -8.59 -12.76
C GLY A 40 4.66 -8.46 -13.67
N THR A 41 3.56 -9.12 -13.32
CA THR A 41 2.29 -8.95 -14.03
C THR A 41 1.89 -7.47 -14.05
N PRO A 42 1.53 -6.86 -15.21
CA PRO A 42 1.29 -5.42 -15.32
C PRO A 42 0.20 -4.88 -14.39
N ARG A 43 -0.76 -5.74 -14.02
CA ARG A 43 -1.89 -5.40 -13.17
C ARG A 43 -2.28 -6.59 -12.31
N LYS A 44 -2.51 -6.36 -11.02
CA LYS A 44 -3.00 -7.38 -10.09
C LYS A 44 -4.09 -6.76 -9.21
N LEU A 45 -5.33 -7.08 -9.52
CA LEU A 45 -6.53 -6.61 -8.83
C LEU A 45 -7.49 -7.80 -8.67
N MET A 46 -8.27 -7.83 -7.58
CA MET A 46 -9.33 -8.81 -7.39
C MET A 46 -10.69 -8.14 -7.66
N ASP A 47 -11.75 -8.92 -7.78
CA ASP A 47 -13.11 -8.35 -7.83
C ASP A 47 -13.73 -8.39 -6.43
N SER A 48 -13.91 -7.22 -5.82
CA SER A 48 -14.59 -7.04 -4.51
C SER A 48 -16.03 -6.55 -4.61
N SER A 49 -16.65 -6.58 -5.79
CA SER A 49 -18.04 -6.15 -6.00
C SER A 49 -19.02 -6.80 -5.03
N LYS A 50 -18.82 -8.08 -4.70
CA LYS A 50 -19.61 -8.80 -3.68
C LYS A 50 -19.51 -8.16 -2.29
N LEU A 51 -18.32 -7.78 -1.86
CA LEU A 51 -18.11 -7.15 -0.55
C LEU A 51 -18.68 -5.72 -0.52
N ALA A 52 -18.47 -4.96 -1.59
CA ALA A 52 -19.04 -3.63 -1.75
C ALA A 52 -20.58 -3.66 -1.74
N GLY A 53 -21.20 -4.66 -2.39
CA GLY A 53 -22.64 -4.89 -2.39
C GLY A 53 -23.23 -5.23 -1.02
N LEU A 54 -22.40 -5.68 -0.07
CA LEU A 54 -22.77 -5.86 1.34
C LEU A 54 -22.68 -4.55 2.15
N GLY A 55 -22.37 -3.43 1.52
CA GLY A 55 -22.24 -2.11 2.16
C GLY A 55 -20.91 -1.91 2.89
N TRP A 56 -19.92 -2.78 2.65
CA TRP A 56 -18.59 -2.61 3.22
C TRP A 56 -17.73 -1.70 2.34
N GLU A 57 -16.99 -0.80 2.99
CA GLU A 57 -16.02 0.09 2.34
C GLU A 57 -14.74 0.23 3.18
N PRO A 58 -13.57 0.39 2.54
CA PRO A 58 -12.32 0.63 3.25
C PRO A 58 -12.31 2.02 3.88
N LYS A 59 -12.00 2.10 5.17
CA LYS A 59 -11.97 3.38 5.93
C LYS A 59 -10.59 4.05 5.97
N VAL A 60 -9.55 3.33 5.60
CA VAL A 60 -8.15 3.78 5.69
C VAL A 60 -7.60 3.90 4.27
N SER A 61 -7.09 5.08 3.92
CA SER A 61 -6.40 5.27 2.64
C SER A 61 -5.01 4.64 2.70
N LEU A 62 -4.40 4.39 1.52
CA LEU A 62 -3.03 3.87 1.46
C LEU A 62 -2.04 4.80 2.19
N LYS A 63 -2.18 6.13 1.99
CA LYS A 63 -1.30 7.12 2.62
C LYS A 63 -1.47 7.15 4.14
N ASP A 64 -2.71 7.17 4.64
CA ASP A 64 -2.96 7.17 6.09
C ASP A 64 -2.44 5.89 6.74
N GLY A 65 -2.63 4.74 6.07
CA GLY A 65 -2.12 3.45 6.51
C GLY A 65 -0.59 3.42 6.55
N LEU A 66 0.09 3.99 5.56
CA LEU A 66 1.55 4.11 5.55
C LEU A 66 2.07 4.99 6.70
N ILE A 67 1.44 6.14 6.94
CA ILE A 67 1.80 7.05 8.05
C ILE A 67 1.65 6.34 9.40
N ASP A 68 0.52 5.68 9.65
CA ASP A 68 0.28 4.97 10.91
C ASP A 68 1.26 3.80 11.09
N THR A 69 1.53 3.06 10.02
CA THR A 69 2.48 1.95 10.03
C THR A 69 3.89 2.42 10.35
N TYR A 70 4.34 3.52 9.71
CA TYR A 70 5.67 4.05 9.95
C TYR A 70 5.81 4.62 11.37
N ARG A 71 4.79 5.31 11.88
CA ARG A 71 4.75 5.76 13.28
C ARG A 71 4.95 4.60 14.25
N ARG A 72 4.17 3.52 14.09
CA ARG A 72 4.28 2.32 14.95
C ARG A 72 5.64 1.65 14.83
N TYR A 73 6.24 1.64 13.64
CA TYR A 73 7.59 1.14 13.45
C TYR A 73 8.61 1.94 14.27
N LEU A 74 8.55 3.28 14.23
CA LEU A 74 9.44 4.15 15.01
C LEU A 74 9.25 3.98 16.52
N GLU A 75 8.00 3.88 17.00
CA GLU A 75 7.70 3.59 18.41
C GLU A 75 8.31 2.25 18.85
N LYS A 76 8.18 1.21 18.02
CA LYS A 76 8.78 -0.10 18.31
C LYS A 76 10.30 -0.02 18.40
N VAL A 77 10.95 0.61 17.42
CA VAL A 77 12.42 0.74 17.39
C VAL A 77 12.93 1.56 18.58
N SER A 78 12.22 2.62 18.98
CA SER A 78 12.59 3.44 20.14
C SER A 78 12.43 2.71 21.48
N ASN A 79 11.54 1.72 21.57
CA ASN A 79 11.29 0.96 22.80
C ASN A 79 12.17 -0.30 22.94
N GLU A 80 12.95 -0.64 21.90
CA GLU A 80 13.92 -1.74 21.90
C GLU A 80 15.35 -1.25 22.21
N GLN A 81 15.51 0.01 22.62
CA GLN A 81 16.75 0.64 23.12
C GLN A 81 16.70 0.82 24.64
#